data_AF-A0AAD6W4V9-F1
#
_entry.id   AF-A0AAD6W4V9-F1
#
_cell.length_a   1.000
_cell.length_b   1.000
_cell.length_c   1.000
_cell.angle_alpha   90.00
_cell.angle_beta   90.00
_cell.angle_gamma   90.00
#
_symmetry.space_group_name_H-M   'P 1'
#
loop_
_entity.id
_entity.type
_entity.pdbx_description
1 polymer ?
#
loop_
_entity_poly.entity_id
_entity_poly.type
_entity_poly.pdbx_seq_one_letter_code
_entity_poly.pdbx_strand_id
1 'polypeptide(L)'
;MSHRKFEHPRHGSLGFLPRKRAARHRGKVKSFPKDDPTKPCKLTSFLGYKAGMTHIVREVEKPGSKLHKKETCEAVTIVETPPMVIVGVVGYLKTPAGLRTLNTVWAQHLSEEVKRRFYKNWCKSKKKAFAKYSKQYETDEGKKSIQSQLEKLKKYSTVIRVLAHTQIRKMKGLKQKKAHLMEIQVNGGTIAQKVDFAYGFFEKQVPIDAVFQKDEMIDVIGVTKGKGYEGVVTRWGVTRLPRKTHRGLRKVACIGAWHPARVSFTVARAGQNGYHHRTELNKKIYKVGKVGQETHTAITEYDR
;
A
#
# COMPACT_ATOMS: atom_id res chain seq x y z
N MET A 1 -42.29 -3.41 -23.85
CA MET A 1 -41.08 -3.03 -24.60
C MET A 1 -40.17 -4.24 -24.67
N SER A 2 -39.82 -4.70 -25.88
CA SER A 2 -39.02 -5.92 -26.10
C SER A 2 -37.53 -5.71 -25.88
N HIS A 3 -36.96 -4.63 -26.43
CA HIS A 3 -35.56 -4.29 -26.32
C HIS A 3 -35.36 -2.82 -25.95
N ARG A 4 -34.11 -2.48 -25.61
CA ARG A 4 -33.72 -1.13 -25.26
C ARG A 4 -33.53 -0.29 -26.53
N LYS A 5 -34.39 0.73 -26.74
CA LYS A 5 -34.37 1.57 -27.96
C LYS A 5 -33.08 2.39 -28.16
N PHE A 6 -32.54 2.96 -27.07
CA PHE A 6 -31.30 3.74 -27.10
C PHE A 6 -30.34 3.22 -26.05
N GLU A 7 -29.14 2.83 -26.49
CA GLU A 7 -28.11 2.27 -25.63
C GLU A 7 -27.33 3.36 -24.88
N HIS A 8 -26.67 2.97 -23.79
CA HIS A 8 -25.76 3.84 -23.03
C HIS A 8 -24.65 2.96 -22.45
N PRO A 9 -23.44 3.49 -22.23
CA PRO A 9 -22.39 2.78 -21.54
C PRO A 9 -22.83 2.32 -20.15
N ARG A 10 -22.32 1.19 -19.70
CA ARG A 10 -22.65 0.64 -18.40
C ARG A 10 -22.21 1.57 -17.24
N HIS A 11 -23.08 1.77 -16.26
CA HIS A 11 -22.72 2.49 -15.03
C HIS A 11 -21.88 1.63 -14.08
N GLY A 12 -20.64 2.07 -13.86
CA GLY A 12 -19.69 1.48 -12.93
C GLY A 12 -19.01 0.20 -13.45
N SER A 13 -17.69 0.17 -13.27
CA SER A 13 -16.85 -0.96 -13.70
C SER A 13 -17.05 -2.22 -12.84
N LEU A 14 -17.10 -3.37 -13.52
CA LEU A 14 -17.20 -4.69 -12.89
C LEU A 14 -15.85 -5.19 -12.36
N GLY A 15 -14.72 -4.70 -12.87
CA GLY A 15 -13.38 -5.07 -12.38
C GLY A 15 -13.12 -4.65 -10.94
N PHE A 16 -13.97 -3.77 -10.39
CA PHE A 16 -13.94 -3.32 -9.01
C PHE A 16 -15.01 -3.98 -8.10
N LEU A 17 -15.70 -5.00 -8.61
CA LEU A 17 -16.45 -5.93 -7.76
C LEU A 17 -15.50 -6.94 -7.10
N PRO A 18 -15.78 -7.38 -5.86
CA PRO A 18 -16.87 -6.93 -4.98
C PRO A 18 -16.58 -5.57 -4.33
N ARG A 19 -17.59 -4.69 -4.28
CA ARG A 19 -17.54 -3.38 -3.59
C ARG A 19 -17.91 -3.53 -2.12
N LYS A 20 -16.95 -4.03 -1.34
CA LYS A 20 -17.04 -4.31 0.10
C LYS A 20 -15.89 -3.68 0.88
N ARG A 21 -16.04 -3.59 2.21
CA ARG A 21 -14.99 -3.09 3.12
C ARG A 21 -13.71 -3.89 2.95
N ALA A 22 -12.58 -3.20 2.86
CA ALA A 22 -11.26 -3.81 2.84
C ALA A 22 -10.99 -4.53 4.17
N ALA A 23 -10.42 -5.74 4.09
CA ALA A 23 -10.11 -6.55 5.29
C ALA A 23 -8.96 -5.96 6.13
N ARG A 24 -8.07 -5.18 5.50
CA ARG A 24 -6.96 -4.49 6.15
C ARG A 24 -7.18 -2.99 6.04
N HIS A 25 -6.82 -2.26 7.09
CA HIS A 25 -6.90 -0.80 7.10
C HIS A 25 -5.90 -0.15 6.13
N ARG A 26 -4.73 -0.77 5.98
CA ARG A 26 -3.72 -0.37 5.00
C ARG A 26 -3.89 -1.10 3.68
N GLY A 27 -3.37 -0.49 2.61
CA GLY A 27 -3.15 -1.17 1.34
C GLY A 27 -2.25 -2.40 1.50
N LYS A 28 -2.62 -3.53 0.90
CA LYS A 28 -1.72 -4.68 0.72
C LYS A 28 -1.21 -4.64 -0.72
N VAL A 29 0.10 -4.65 -0.90
CA VAL A 29 0.72 -4.90 -2.20
C VAL A 29 0.43 -6.36 -2.58
N LYS A 30 -0.35 -6.56 -3.65
CA LYS A 30 -0.71 -7.90 -4.13
C LYS A 30 0.29 -8.45 -5.13
N SER A 31 0.85 -7.56 -5.95
CA SER A 31 1.89 -7.84 -6.92
C SER A 31 3.00 -6.82 -6.72
N PHE A 32 4.23 -7.30 -6.60
CA PHE A 32 5.42 -6.45 -6.59
C PHE A 32 5.97 -6.32 -8.01
N PRO A 33 6.86 -5.34 -8.28
CA PRO A 33 7.59 -5.28 -9.54
C PRO A 33 8.31 -6.59 -9.83
N LYS A 34 8.38 -6.96 -11.11
CA LYS A 34 9.16 -8.13 -11.54
C LYS A 34 10.61 -7.93 -11.12
N ASP A 35 11.21 -9.02 -10.67
CA ASP A 35 12.60 -9.04 -10.23
C ASP A 35 13.55 -9.13 -11.43
N ASP A 36 14.67 -8.43 -11.32
CA ASP A 36 15.72 -8.37 -12.33
C ASP A 36 17.07 -8.55 -11.62
N PRO A 37 17.64 -9.77 -11.61
CA PRO A 37 18.85 -10.09 -10.86
C PRO A 37 20.09 -9.29 -11.26
N THR A 38 20.10 -8.64 -12.43
CA THR A 38 21.24 -7.85 -12.92
C THR A 38 21.40 -6.53 -12.17
N LYS A 39 20.31 -6.01 -11.59
CA LYS A 39 20.30 -4.74 -10.86
C LYS A 39 20.77 -4.93 -9.42
N PRO A 40 21.27 -3.87 -8.76
CA PRO A 40 21.61 -3.95 -7.34
C PRO A 40 20.37 -4.22 -6.47
N CYS A 41 20.59 -4.85 -5.31
CA CYS A 41 19.55 -5.09 -4.32
C CYS A 41 18.88 -3.78 -3.90
N LYS A 42 17.55 -3.70 -4.06
CA LYS A 42 16.74 -2.55 -3.63
C LYS A 42 15.38 -2.98 -3.09
N LEU A 43 14.80 -2.12 -2.27
CA LEU A 43 13.42 -2.25 -1.80
C LEU A 43 12.44 -1.74 -2.86
N THR A 44 11.25 -2.34 -2.92
CA THR A 44 10.27 -2.03 -3.97
C THR A 44 9.07 -1.22 -3.50
N SER A 45 8.91 -0.98 -2.20
CA SER A 45 7.74 -0.31 -1.66
C SER A 45 8.02 0.34 -0.32
N PHE A 46 7.23 1.37 0.03
CA PHE A 46 7.33 2.08 1.29
C PHE A 46 5.93 2.32 1.89
N LEU A 47 5.85 2.56 3.20
CA LEU A 47 4.62 2.99 3.88
C LEU A 47 4.68 4.48 4.22
N GLY A 48 3.75 5.24 3.67
CA GLY A 48 3.51 6.63 4.04
C GLY A 48 2.12 6.85 4.62
N TYR A 49 1.91 8.03 5.19
CA TYR A 49 0.64 8.49 5.72
C TYR A 49 0.27 9.79 5.01
N LYS A 50 -0.92 9.82 4.40
CA LYS A 50 -1.41 11.04 3.75
C LYS A 50 -1.63 12.13 4.80
N ALA A 51 -0.86 13.20 4.71
CA ALA A 51 -0.95 14.35 5.61
C ALA A 51 -1.97 15.38 5.11
N GLY A 52 -2.03 15.58 3.79
CA GLY A 52 -2.93 16.56 3.18
C GLY A 52 -2.79 16.64 1.67
N MET A 53 -3.35 17.71 1.11
CA MET A 53 -3.16 18.08 -0.28
C MET A 53 -2.89 19.58 -0.35
N THR A 54 -2.02 19.98 -1.26
CA THR A 54 -1.78 21.37 -1.63
C THR A 54 -1.75 21.46 -3.15
N HIS A 55 -1.43 22.63 -3.69
CA HIS A 55 -1.10 22.82 -5.10
C HIS A 55 0.36 23.29 -5.21
N ILE A 56 0.95 23.03 -6.38
CA ILE A 56 2.23 23.61 -6.78
C ILE A 56 2.04 24.33 -8.10
N VAL A 57 2.85 25.35 -8.33
CA VAL A 57 3.01 25.95 -9.66
C VAL A 57 4.31 25.41 -10.24
N ARG A 58 4.26 24.91 -11.48
CA ARG A 58 5.44 24.46 -12.22
C ARG A 58 5.32 24.78 -13.70
N GLU A 59 6.46 25.01 -14.32
CA GLU A 59 6.56 25.07 -15.78
C GLU A 59 6.40 23.68 -16.40
N VAL A 60 5.61 23.59 -17.48
CA VAL A 60 5.35 22.33 -18.18
C VAL A 60 6.29 22.12 -19.35
N GLU A 61 7.10 21.07 -19.25
CA GLU A 61 7.95 20.60 -20.36
C GLU A 61 7.28 19.44 -21.10
N LYS A 62 6.48 19.77 -22.12
CA LYS A 62 5.80 18.80 -23.01
C LYS A 62 5.72 19.36 -24.43
N PRO A 63 6.76 19.16 -25.26
CA PRO A 63 6.76 19.61 -26.66
C PRO A 63 5.47 19.18 -27.39
N GLY A 64 4.86 20.11 -28.14
CA GLY A 64 3.58 19.90 -28.83
C GLY A 64 2.32 20.26 -28.01
N SER A 65 2.45 20.48 -26.70
CA SER A 65 1.33 20.98 -25.87
C SER A 65 1.19 22.50 -25.96
N LYS A 66 -0.04 23.02 -25.96
CA LYS A 66 -0.32 24.48 -25.80
C LYS A 66 0.19 25.05 -24.48
N LEU A 67 0.43 24.17 -23.50
CA LEU A 67 0.96 24.49 -22.17
C LEU A 67 2.48 24.36 -22.09
N HIS A 68 3.18 23.99 -23.17
CA HIS A 68 4.63 23.89 -23.14
C HIS A 68 5.27 25.23 -22.78
N LYS A 69 6.23 25.20 -21.84
CA LYS A 69 6.91 26.38 -21.30
C LYS A 69 5.99 27.42 -20.67
N LYS A 70 4.86 26.96 -20.12
CA LYS A 70 3.93 27.78 -19.34
C LYS A 70 3.79 27.21 -17.95
N GLU A 71 3.55 28.10 -17.01
CA GLU A 71 3.21 27.73 -15.64
C GLU A 71 1.83 27.10 -15.59
N THR A 72 1.72 26.04 -14.79
CA THR A 72 0.44 25.40 -14.49
C THR A 72 0.34 25.11 -13.01
N CYS A 73 -0.86 25.26 -12.48
CA CYS A 73 -1.20 24.88 -11.12
C CYS A 73 -1.61 23.41 -11.09
N GLU A 74 -0.84 22.57 -10.40
CA GLU A 74 -1.11 21.15 -10.27
C GLU A 74 -1.39 20.77 -8.81
N ALA A 75 -2.44 19.99 -8.58
CA ALA A 75 -2.76 19.48 -7.25
C ALA A 75 -1.79 18.35 -6.86
N VAL A 76 -1.20 18.46 -5.67
CA VAL A 76 -0.27 17.48 -5.12
C VAL A 76 -0.76 16.95 -3.77
N THR A 77 -0.46 15.69 -3.49
CA THR A 77 -0.74 15.08 -2.18
C THR A 77 0.55 15.04 -1.37
N ILE A 78 0.51 15.59 -0.15
CA ILE A 78 1.62 15.50 0.80
C ILE A 78 1.46 14.21 1.58
N VAL A 79 2.50 13.38 1.54
CA VAL A 79 2.57 12.11 2.27
C VAL A 79 3.75 12.17 3.22
N GLU A 80 3.47 12.08 4.52
CA GLU A 80 4.51 11.93 5.53
C GLU A 80 5.03 10.49 5.55
N THR A 81 6.34 10.35 5.42
CA THR A 81 7.03 9.06 5.32
C THR A 81 8.10 8.96 6.41
N PRO A 82 7.72 8.66 7.68
CA PRO A 82 8.71 8.41 8.72
C PRO A 82 9.60 7.21 8.31
N PRO A 83 10.90 7.20 8.65
CA PRO A 83 11.77 6.08 8.34
C PRO A 83 11.19 4.75 8.82
N MET A 84 11.30 3.72 8.00
CA MET A 84 10.88 2.36 8.37
C MET A 84 12.05 1.62 9.01
N VAL A 85 11.77 0.73 9.96
CA VAL A 85 12.78 -0.17 10.50
C VAL A 85 12.53 -1.58 9.97
N ILE A 86 13.58 -2.19 9.43
CA ILE A 86 13.54 -3.59 9.00
C ILE A 86 13.79 -4.46 10.24
N VAL A 87 12.87 -5.40 10.46
CA VAL A 87 12.80 -6.22 11.69
C VAL A 87 12.79 -7.71 11.39
N GLY A 88 12.89 -8.11 10.13
CA GLY A 88 12.97 -9.52 9.75
C GLY A 88 13.04 -9.71 8.25
N VAL A 89 13.23 -10.97 7.85
CA VAL A 89 13.23 -11.43 6.47
C VAL A 89 12.40 -12.70 6.35
N VAL A 90 11.64 -12.81 5.27
CA VAL A 90 10.79 -13.93 4.92
C VAL A 90 11.23 -14.44 3.56
N GLY A 91 11.52 -15.73 3.47
CA GLY A 91 11.75 -16.39 2.19
C GLY A 91 10.49 -17.07 1.68
N TYR A 92 10.29 -16.98 0.37
CA TYR A 92 9.20 -17.64 -0.34
C TYR A 92 9.75 -18.62 -1.36
N LEU A 93 9.20 -19.83 -1.35
CA LEU A 93 9.42 -20.86 -2.34
C LEU A 93 8.29 -20.84 -3.37
N LYS A 94 8.63 -20.88 -4.66
CA LYS A 94 7.66 -21.07 -5.74
C LYS A 94 7.25 -22.54 -5.78
N THR A 95 6.00 -22.81 -5.48
CA THR A 95 5.35 -24.11 -5.68
C THR A 95 4.38 -24.00 -6.86
N PRO A 96 3.88 -25.12 -7.41
CA PRO A 96 2.86 -25.09 -8.47
C PRO A 96 1.59 -24.32 -8.08
N ALA A 97 1.26 -24.28 -6.79
CA ALA A 97 0.11 -23.54 -6.25
C ALA A 97 0.41 -22.05 -5.95
N GLY A 98 1.63 -21.58 -6.19
CA GLY A 98 2.06 -20.20 -5.95
C GLY A 98 3.22 -20.07 -4.96
N LEU A 99 3.41 -18.87 -4.41
CA LEU A 99 4.48 -18.62 -3.44
C LEU A 99 4.07 -19.08 -2.05
N ARG A 100 4.82 -20.03 -1.47
CA ARG A 100 4.66 -20.49 -0.09
C ARG A 100 5.78 -19.94 0.78
N THR A 101 5.45 -19.46 1.98
CA THR A 101 6.45 -19.04 2.97
C THR A 101 7.29 -20.24 3.41
N LEU A 102 8.61 -20.15 3.27
CA LEU A 102 9.55 -21.18 3.71
C LEU A 102 9.89 -21.00 5.19
N ASN A 103 10.48 -19.85 5.53
CA ASN A 103 10.81 -19.50 6.90
C ASN A 103 10.83 -17.96 7.07
N THR A 104 10.73 -17.51 8.31
CA THR A 104 10.88 -16.11 8.72
C THR A 104 11.95 -15.99 9.79
N VAL A 105 12.95 -15.16 9.53
CA VAL A 105 13.98 -14.79 10.51
C VAL A 105 13.67 -13.38 10.99
N TRP A 106 13.65 -13.15 12.30
CA TRP A 106 13.41 -11.83 12.89
C TRP A 106 14.69 -11.25 13.46
N ALA A 107 14.75 -9.93 13.60
CA ALA A 107 15.82 -9.24 14.31
C ALA A 107 15.79 -9.53 15.83
N GLN A 108 16.91 -9.28 16.50
CA GLN A 108 17.05 -9.51 17.95
C GLN A 108 16.21 -8.50 18.74
N HIS A 109 16.41 -7.22 18.47
CA HIS A 109 15.77 -6.13 19.19
C HIS A 109 14.57 -5.59 18.41
N LEU A 110 13.38 -6.01 18.82
CA LEU A 110 12.13 -5.49 18.30
C LEU A 110 11.58 -4.35 19.18
N SER A 111 11.31 -3.21 18.53
CA SER A 111 10.70 -2.04 19.17
C SER A 111 9.31 -2.33 19.75
N GLU A 112 8.95 -1.61 20.81
CA GLU A 112 7.63 -1.74 21.47
C GLU A 112 6.46 -1.49 20.48
N GLU A 113 6.65 -0.58 19.53
CA GLU A 113 5.62 -0.21 18.54
C GLU A 113 5.20 -1.39 17.65
N VAL A 114 6.16 -2.25 17.28
CA VAL A 114 5.88 -3.48 16.53
C VAL A 114 5.36 -4.57 17.44
N LYS A 115 5.90 -4.68 18.65
CA LYS A 115 5.38 -5.64 19.64
C LYS A 115 3.88 -5.42 19.88
N ARG A 116 3.42 -4.16 19.91
CA ARG A 116 1.99 -3.78 19.93
C ARG A 116 1.19 -4.36 18.77
N ARG A 117 1.80 -4.70 17.63
CA ARG A 117 1.13 -5.33 16.49
C ARG A 117 0.56 -6.70 16.83
N PHE A 118 1.27 -7.46 17.66
CA PHE A 118 0.93 -8.83 18.05
C PHE A 118 -0.08 -8.92 19.20
N TYR A 119 -0.51 -7.77 19.74
CA TYR A 119 -1.55 -7.71 20.76
C TYR A 119 -2.76 -6.92 20.25
N LYS A 120 -3.96 -7.41 20.57
CA LYS A 120 -5.20 -6.63 20.46
C LYS A 120 -5.27 -5.62 21.61
N ASN A 121 -5.13 -6.10 22.85
CA ASN A 121 -5.19 -5.30 24.08
C ASN A 121 -3.80 -5.19 24.72
N TRP A 122 -2.99 -4.24 24.25
CA TRP A 122 -1.60 -4.08 24.72
C TRP A 122 -1.48 -3.86 26.24
N CYS A 123 -2.28 -2.95 26.81
CA CYS A 123 -2.13 -2.54 28.21
C CYS A 123 -2.46 -3.68 29.20
N LYS A 124 -3.38 -4.58 28.85
CA LYS A 124 -3.78 -5.73 29.67
C LYS A 124 -2.92 -6.98 29.45
N SER A 125 -1.99 -6.95 28.48
CA SER A 125 -1.20 -8.12 28.11
C SER A 125 0.11 -8.18 28.89
N LYS A 126 0.66 -9.40 29.06
CA LYS A 126 1.99 -9.63 29.68
C LYS A 126 3.18 -9.14 28.83
N LYS A 127 2.95 -8.66 27.60
CA LYS A 127 3.96 -8.10 26.68
C LYS A 127 5.18 -9.00 26.38
N LYS A 128 5.01 -10.33 26.42
CA LYS A 128 6.07 -11.34 26.19
C LYS A 128 6.38 -11.69 24.72
N ALA A 129 5.81 -10.97 23.75
CA ALA A 129 6.05 -11.24 22.32
C ALA A 129 7.54 -11.11 21.99
N PHE A 130 8.10 -12.12 21.31
CA PHE A 130 9.51 -12.24 20.93
C PHE A 130 10.52 -12.31 22.09
N ALA A 131 10.08 -12.42 23.35
CA ALA A 131 11.00 -12.49 24.49
C ALA A 131 11.91 -13.73 24.44
N LYS A 132 11.36 -14.90 24.08
CA LYS A 132 12.16 -16.13 23.90
C LYS A 132 13.05 -16.07 22.65
N TYR A 133 12.57 -15.42 21.59
CA TYR A 133 13.29 -15.32 20.33
C TYR A 133 14.53 -14.43 20.45
N SER A 134 14.41 -13.30 21.14
CA SER A 134 15.55 -12.40 21.43
C SER A 134 16.70 -13.12 22.14
N LYS A 135 16.38 -14.03 23.08
CA LYS A 135 17.38 -14.81 23.81
C LYS A 135 18.15 -15.81 22.95
N GLN A 136 17.64 -16.20 21.78
CA GLN A 136 18.36 -17.08 20.85
C GLN A 136 19.59 -16.39 20.25
N TYR A 137 19.60 -15.06 20.20
CA TYR A 137 20.78 -14.30 19.78
C TYR A 137 21.84 -14.18 20.88
N GLU A 138 21.51 -14.52 22.13
CA GLU A 138 22.45 -14.47 23.26
C GLU A 138 23.26 -15.78 23.35
N THR A 139 22.66 -16.92 23.02
CA THR A 139 23.32 -18.24 23.06
C THR A 139 23.96 -18.63 21.74
N ASP A 140 25.12 -19.30 21.78
CA ASP A 140 25.82 -19.70 20.55
C ASP A 140 25.05 -20.74 19.73
N GLU A 141 24.34 -21.66 20.39
CA GLU A 141 23.43 -22.60 19.74
C GLU A 141 22.28 -21.89 19.01
N GLY A 142 21.73 -20.84 19.61
CA GLY A 142 20.65 -20.06 19.00
C GLY A 142 21.13 -19.26 17.79
N LYS A 143 22.32 -18.65 17.88
CA LYS A 143 22.97 -17.98 16.73
C LYS A 143 23.21 -18.95 15.57
N LYS A 144 23.72 -20.16 15.85
CA LYS A 144 23.89 -21.23 14.84
C LYS A 144 22.56 -21.61 14.19
N SER A 145 21.48 -21.70 14.98
CA SER A 145 20.14 -21.99 14.47
C SER A 145 19.65 -20.88 13.52
N ILE A 146 19.83 -19.61 13.88
CA ILE A 146 19.47 -18.46 13.03
C ILE A 146 20.29 -18.45 11.73
N GLN A 147 21.58 -18.74 11.81
CA GLN A 147 22.45 -18.82 10.64
C GLN A 147 22.01 -19.95 9.70
N SER A 148 21.70 -21.13 10.24
CA SER A 148 21.13 -22.24 9.46
C SER A 148 19.81 -21.86 8.79
N GLN A 149 18.97 -21.07 9.47
CA GLN A 149 17.74 -20.55 8.88
C GLN A 149 18.01 -19.61 7.71
N LEU A 150 18.99 -18.70 7.82
CA LEU A 150 19.41 -17.81 6.74
C LEU A 150 19.98 -18.60 5.55
N GLU A 151 20.79 -19.62 5.79
CA GLU A 151 21.31 -20.51 4.75
C GLU A 151 20.18 -21.25 4.01
N LYS A 152 19.18 -21.75 4.73
CA LYS A 152 17.96 -22.33 4.12
C LYS A 152 17.25 -21.31 3.23
N LEU A 153 17.20 -20.04 3.64
CA LEU A 153 16.63 -18.99 2.80
C LEU A 153 17.44 -18.80 1.51
N LYS A 154 18.78 -18.73 1.60
CA LYS A 154 19.66 -18.58 0.44
C LYS A 154 19.53 -19.74 -0.55
N LYS A 155 19.41 -20.97 -0.06
CA LYS A 155 19.39 -22.19 -0.88
C LYS A 155 18.05 -22.45 -1.56
N TYR A 156 16.94 -22.30 -0.85
CA TYR A 156 15.62 -22.76 -1.33
C TYR A 156 14.65 -21.63 -1.69
N SER A 157 14.92 -20.39 -1.29
CA SER A 157 13.97 -19.31 -1.58
C SER A 157 14.09 -18.85 -3.03
N THR A 158 12.95 -18.60 -3.63
CA THR A 158 12.84 -17.96 -4.96
C THR A 158 12.59 -16.46 -4.85
N VAL A 159 11.97 -16.00 -3.77
CA VAL A 159 11.67 -14.59 -3.52
C VAL A 159 11.97 -14.28 -2.07
N ILE A 160 12.68 -13.17 -1.83
CA ILE A 160 13.00 -12.66 -0.50
C ILE A 160 12.19 -11.40 -0.23
N ARG A 161 11.60 -11.32 0.96
CA ARG A 161 10.90 -10.12 1.43
C ARG A 161 11.39 -9.72 2.81
N VAL A 162 11.64 -8.44 3.01
CA VAL A 162 11.89 -7.90 4.35
C VAL A 162 10.57 -7.59 5.05
N LEU A 163 10.54 -7.79 6.36
CA LEU A 163 9.50 -7.32 7.25
C LEU A 163 9.92 -5.96 7.77
N ALA A 164 9.24 -4.91 7.35
CA ALA A 164 9.53 -3.54 7.75
C ALA A 164 8.31 -2.93 8.43
N HIS A 165 8.54 -2.09 9.44
CA HIS A 165 7.48 -1.35 10.09
C HIS A 165 7.75 0.15 10.08
N THR A 166 6.67 0.93 10.03
CA THR A 166 6.74 2.38 10.23
C THR A 166 7.00 2.72 11.69
N GLN A 167 7.67 3.84 11.94
CA GLN A 167 7.80 4.46 13.26
C GLN A 167 6.70 5.52 13.47
N ILE A 168 5.51 5.08 13.87
CA ILE A 168 4.32 5.95 13.89
C ILE A 168 4.37 6.98 15.03
N ARG A 169 5.09 6.71 16.13
CA ARG A 169 5.23 7.69 17.23
C ARG A 169 6.03 8.93 16.85
N LYS A 170 6.87 8.85 15.81
CA LYS A 170 7.57 10.03 15.28
C LYS A 170 6.62 11.06 14.67
N MET A 171 5.41 10.62 14.27
CA MET A 171 4.39 11.51 13.76
C MET A 171 3.60 12.14 14.91
N LYS A 172 3.74 13.45 15.10
CA LYS A 172 3.07 14.18 16.20
C LYS A 172 1.55 14.28 16.03
N GLY A 173 1.05 14.26 14.79
CA GLY A 173 -0.38 14.42 14.50
C GLY A 173 -1.26 13.19 14.75
N LEU A 174 -0.68 12.00 14.97
CA LEU A 174 -1.42 10.76 15.13
C LEU A 174 -1.33 10.22 16.56
N LYS A 175 -2.48 9.96 17.19
CA LYS A 175 -2.55 9.34 18.53
C LYS A 175 -2.19 7.85 18.54
N GLN A 176 -2.10 7.22 17.36
CA GLN A 176 -1.85 5.78 17.22
C GLN A 176 -0.40 5.44 17.60
N LYS A 177 -0.22 4.49 18.53
CA LYS A 177 1.11 3.99 18.96
C LYS A 177 1.51 2.63 18.36
N LYS A 178 0.62 2.04 17.56
CA LYS A 178 0.75 0.68 17.01
C LYS A 178 1.33 0.78 15.60
N ALA A 179 2.54 0.25 15.39
CA ALA A 179 3.20 0.32 14.10
C ALA A 179 2.45 -0.48 13.01
N HIS A 180 2.61 -0.03 11.76
CA HIS A 180 2.19 -0.79 10.59
C HIS A 180 3.37 -1.61 10.08
N LEU A 181 3.31 -2.93 10.27
CA LEU A 181 4.31 -3.90 9.80
C LEU A 181 3.93 -4.48 8.43
N MET A 182 4.68 -4.26 7.36
CA MET A 182 4.45 -4.87 6.04
C MET A 182 5.62 -5.72 5.57
N GLU A 183 5.36 -6.59 4.60
CA GLU A 183 6.41 -7.20 3.78
C GLU A 183 6.73 -6.28 2.61
N ILE A 184 8.02 -6.14 2.29
CA ILE A 184 8.52 -5.44 1.11
C ILE A 184 9.42 -6.42 0.37
N GLN A 185 9.22 -6.57 -0.93
CA GLN A 185 10.07 -7.45 -1.73
C GLN A 185 11.44 -6.80 -1.97
N VAL A 186 12.50 -7.61 -1.86
CA VAL A 186 13.85 -7.20 -2.27
C VAL A 186 14.06 -7.67 -3.70
N ASN A 187 14.30 -6.74 -4.61
CA ASN A 187 14.60 -7.02 -6.01
C ASN A 187 16.06 -6.69 -6.32
N GLY A 188 16.62 -7.32 -7.34
CA GLY A 188 18.02 -7.14 -7.73
C GLY A 188 19.00 -8.08 -7.02
N GLY A 189 20.07 -8.46 -7.71
CA GLY A 189 21.08 -9.39 -7.22
C GLY A 189 20.60 -10.84 -7.13
N THR A 190 21.51 -11.71 -6.70
CA THR A 190 21.21 -13.12 -6.43
C THR A 190 20.42 -13.29 -5.13
N ILE A 191 19.76 -14.44 -4.95
CA ILE A 191 19.00 -14.71 -3.71
C ILE A 191 19.89 -14.60 -2.47
N ALA A 192 21.14 -15.07 -2.54
CA ALA A 192 22.09 -14.94 -1.44
C ALA A 192 22.35 -13.47 -1.07
N GLN A 193 22.65 -12.63 -2.08
CA GLN A 193 22.85 -11.20 -1.91
C GLN A 193 21.62 -10.51 -1.31
N LYS A 194 20.41 -10.91 -1.69
CA LYS A 194 19.17 -10.37 -1.13
C LYS A 194 18.98 -10.72 0.35
N VAL A 195 19.34 -11.94 0.74
CA VAL A 195 19.30 -12.36 2.15
C VAL A 195 20.32 -11.57 2.95
N ASP A 196 21.54 -11.40 2.43
CA ASP A 196 22.60 -10.63 3.09
C ASP A 196 22.27 -9.14 3.19
N PHE A 197 21.70 -8.57 2.12
CA PHE A 197 21.13 -7.23 2.12
C PHE A 197 20.04 -7.11 3.19
N ALA A 198 19.07 -8.02 3.21
CA ALA A 198 18.00 -8.00 4.20
C ALA A 198 18.52 -8.06 5.64
N TYR A 199 19.45 -8.99 5.93
CA TYR A 199 20.02 -9.19 7.26
C TYR A 199 20.91 -8.00 7.69
N GLY A 200 21.74 -7.47 6.78
CA GLY A 200 22.58 -6.30 7.05
C GLY A 200 21.80 -5.02 7.34
N PHE A 201 20.52 -4.97 6.97
CA PHE A 201 19.59 -3.88 7.28
C PHE A 201 18.72 -4.12 8.52
N PHE A 202 18.90 -5.22 9.26
CA PHE A 202 18.17 -5.46 10.50
C PHE A 202 18.40 -4.34 11.51
N GLU A 203 17.31 -3.89 12.13
CA GLU A 203 17.26 -2.84 13.16
C GLU A 203 17.68 -1.44 12.67
N LYS A 204 18.11 -1.32 11.42
CA LYS A 204 18.45 -0.06 10.77
C LYS A 204 17.21 0.62 10.21
N GLN A 205 17.27 1.95 10.20
CA GLN A 205 16.24 2.80 9.61
C GLN A 205 16.50 2.95 8.10
N VAL A 206 15.46 2.71 7.31
CA VAL A 206 15.44 2.98 5.87
C VAL A 206 14.58 4.22 5.63
N PRO A 207 15.18 5.33 5.19
CA PRO A 207 14.43 6.53 4.80
C PRO A 207 13.86 6.39 3.38
N ILE A 208 12.95 7.30 3.02
CA ILE A 208 12.21 7.24 1.74
C ILE A 208 13.09 7.50 0.51
N ASP A 209 14.09 8.36 0.65
CA ASP A 209 15.09 8.75 -0.36
C ASP A 209 16.00 7.58 -0.77
N ALA A 210 16.12 6.56 0.08
CA ALA A 210 16.84 5.32 -0.25
C ALA A 210 16.01 4.34 -1.09
N VAL A 211 14.70 4.55 -1.24
CA VAL A 211 13.77 3.62 -1.93
C VAL A 211 13.23 4.21 -3.22
N PHE A 212 12.83 5.48 -3.19
CA PHE A 212 12.26 6.18 -4.34
C PHE A 212 13.04 7.44 -4.67
N GLN A 213 13.11 7.75 -5.95
CA GLN A 213 13.81 8.94 -6.44
C GLN A 213 12.83 10.05 -6.85
N LYS A 214 13.33 11.28 -6.91
CA LYS A 214 12.58 12.40 -7.49
C LYS A 214 12.27 12.09 -8.97
N ASP A 215 11.11 12.53 -9.44
CA ASP A 215 10.60 12.37 -10.80
C ASP A 215 10.25 10.93 -11.23
N GLU A 216 10.44 9.94 -10.34
CA GLU A 216 9.99 8.57 -10.56
C GLU A 216 8.46 8.46 -10.55
N MET A 217 7.93 7.55 -11.37
CA MET A 217 6.51 7.19 -11.41
C MET A 217 6.25 6.04 -10.43
N ILE A 218 5.39 6.28 -9.44
CA ILE A 218 5.05 5.30 -8.41
C ILE A 218 3.58 4.91 -8.44
N ASP A 219 3.30 3.72 -7.91
CA ASP A 219 1.94 3.26 -7.67
C ASP A 219 1.54 3.48 -6.21
N VAL A 220 0.42 4.17 -5.99
CA VAL A 220 -0.11 4.44 -4.66
C VAL A 220 -1.19 3.42 -4.34
N ILE A 221 -0.94 2.58 -3.33
CA ILE A 221 -1.86 1.53 -2.90
C ILE A 221 -2.43 1.88 -1.53
N GLY A 222 -3.76 1.96 -1.45
CA GLY A 222 -4.43 2.41 -0.24
C GLY A 222 -5.82 1.81 -0.05
N VAL A 223 -6.46 2.28 1.02
CA VAL A 223 -7.89 2.05 1.28
C VAL A 223 -8.59 3.40 1.18
N THR A 224 -9.63 3.49 0.36
CA THR A 224 -10.34 4.74 0.14
C THR A 224 -11.07 5.20 1.41
N LYS A 225 -11.39 6.49 1.52
CA LYS A 225 -12.25 7.01 2.60
C LYS A 225 -13.56 6.21 2.65
N GLY A 226 -13.98 5.82 3.86
CA GLY A 226 -15.26 5.14 4.09
C GLY A 226 -16.42 6.13 3.98
N LYS A 227 -17.49 5.74 3.29
CA LYS A 227 -18.72 6.54 3.18
C LYS A 227 -19.96 5.84 3.77
N GLY A 228 -19.79 4.61 4.27
CA GLY A 228 -20.87 3.81 4.84
C GLY A 228 -21.78 3.20 3.78
N TYR A 229 -23.04 3.00 4.12
CA TYR A 229 -24.07 2.49 3.20
C TYR A 229 -24.59 3.63 2.32
N GLU A 230 -24.46 3.50 1.02
CA GLU A 230 -24.91 4.50 0.05
C GLU A 230 -25.90 3.93 -0.97
N GLY A 231 -26.74 4.81 -1.51
CA GLY A 231 -27.69 4.51 -2.57
C GLY A 231 -27.03 4.25 -3.92
N VAL A 232 -27.83 3.73 -4.87
CA VAL A 232 -27.33 3.37 -6.22
C VAL A 232 -26.71 4.54 -6.98
N VAL A 233 -27.25 5.75 -6.82
CA VAL A 233 -26.82 6.94 -7.54
C VAL A 233 -25.36 7.29 -7.22
N THR A 234 -25.01 7.43 -5.94
CA THR A 234 -23.63 7.79 -5.54
C THR A 234 -22.69 6.59 -5.60
N ARG A 235 -23.20 5.38 -5.33
CA ARG A 235 -22.39 4.16 -5.40
C ARG A 235 -22.00 3.84 -6.84
N TRP A 236 -22.93 3.83 -7.78
CA TRP A 236 -22.73 3.36 -9.15
C TRP A 236 -22.72 4.46 -10.22
N GLY A 237 -23.12 5.69 -9.89
CA GLY A 237 -23.22 6.78 -10.87
C GLY A 237 -24.43 6.66 -11.79
N VAL A 238 -25.48 5.93 -11.39
CA VAL A 238 -26.72 5.85 -12.18
C VAL A 238 -27.49 7.16 -12.10
N THR A 239 -28.13 7.53 -13.20
CA THR A 239 -29.00 8.70 -13.28
C THR A 239 -30.20 8.55 -12.34
N ARG A 240 -30.68 9.67 -11.78
CA ARG A 240 -31.93 9.69 -11.00
C ARG A 240 -33.12 9.49 -11.95
N LEU A 241 -34.20 8.89 -11.46
CA LEU A 241 -35.44 8.80 -12.22
C LEU A 241 -36.08 10.20 -12.38
N PRO A 242 -37.02 10.39 -13.32
CA PRO A 242 -37.76 11.65 -13.47
C PRO A 242 -38.55 12.03 -12.22
N ARG A 243 -38.70 13.34 -11.96
CA ARG A 243 -39.32 13.89 -10.74
C ARG A 243 -40.68 13.27 -10.38
N LYS A 244 -41.51 12.96 -11.37
CA LYS A 244 -42.88 12.46 -11.18
C LYS A 244 -42.97 10.96 -10.87
N THR A 245 -41.85 10.24 -10.70
CA THR A 245 -41.91 8.81 -10.37
C THR A 245 -42.43 8.56 -8.95
N HIS A 246 -43.40 7.66 -8.84
CA HIS A 246 -43.92 7.18 -7.57
C HIS A 246 -42.94 6.22 -6.86
N ARG A 247 -42.96 6.23 -5.51
CA ARG A 247 -42.10 5.40 -4.64
C ARG A 247 -40.59 5.59 -4.87
N GLY A 248 -40.17 6.85 -5.01
CA GLY A 248 -38.77 7.25 -4.89
C GLY A 248 -38.00 7.44 -6.20
N LEU A 249 -37.07 8.40 -6.17
CA LEU A 249 -36.34 8.92 -7.32
C LEU A 249 -34.94 8.32 -7.51
N ARG A 250 -34.28 7.94 -6.40
CA ARG A 250 -32.86 7.53 -6.37
C ARG A 250 -32.71 6.00 -6.40
N LYS A 251 -33.31 5.36 -7.39
CA LYS A 251 -33.33 3.91 -7.58
C LYS A 251 -33.05 3.53 -9.03
N VAL A 252 -32.66 2.28 -9.25
CA VAL A 252 -32.69 1.67 -10.58
C VAL A 252 -34.11 1.18 -10.81
N ALA A 253 -34.73 1.53 -11.95
CA ALA A 253 -36.13 1.19 -12.22
C ALA A 253 -36.32 -0.32 -12.44
N CYS A 254 -35.60 -0.90 -13.40
CA CYS A 254 -35.66 -2.34 -13.72
C CYS A 254 -34.36 -3.02 -13.29
N ILE A 255 -34.45 -4.08 -12.47
CA ILE A 255 -33.29 -4.81 -11.93
C ILE A 255 -33.04 -6.15 -12.64
N GLY A 256 -33.79 -6.47 -13.70
CA GLY A 256 -33.67 -7.70 -14.46
C GLY A 256 -34.91 -7.95 -15.31
N ALA A 257 -34.77 -8.78 -16.35
CA ALA A 257 -35.91 -9.32 -17.08
C ALA A 257 -36.62 -10.40 -16.24
N TRP A 258 -37.80 -10.85 -16.68
CA TRP A 258 -38.51 -11.97 -16.03
C TRP A 258 -37.67 -13.25 -16.09
N HIS A 259 -37.17 -13.60 -17.27
CA HIS A 259 -36.25 -14.71 -17.48
C HIS A 259 -34.86 -14.12 -17.80
N PRO A 260 -33.80 -14.46 -17.06
CA PRO A 260 -33.71 -15.45 -15.98
C PRO A 260 -34.30 -14.97 -14.64
N ALA A 261 -34.86 -15.90 -13.86
CA ALA A 261 -35.50 -15.66 -12.56
C ALA A 261 -34.50 -15.37 -11.41
N ARG A 262 -33.51 -14.51 -11.65
CA ARG A 262 -32.53 -14.06 -10.66
C ARG A 262 -32.01 -12.66 -10.99
N VAL A 263 -31.74 -11.88 -9.97
CA VAL A 263 -31.09 -10.57 -10.14
C VAL A 263 -29.61 -10.79 -10.45
N SER A 264 -29.14 -10.25 -11.58
CA SER A 264 -27.73 -10.34 -11.95
C SER A 264 -26.83 -9.57 -10.97
N PHE A 265 -25.66 -10.13 -10.66
CA PHE A 265 -24.62 -9.46 -9.86
C PHE A 265 -24.10 -8.17 -10.52
N THR A 266 -24.32 -8.02 -11.83
CA THR A 266 -23.96 -6.83 -12.58
C THR A 266 -24.99 -5.71 -12.43
N VAL A 267 -26.13 -5.91 -11.78
CA VAL A 267 -27.12 -4.85 -11.60
C VAL A 267 -26.66 -3.90 -10.49
N ALA A 268 -26.74 -2.59 -10.75
CA ALA A 268 -26.39 -1.58 -9.76
C ALA A 268 -27.37 -1.62 -8.58
N ARG A 269 -26.85 -1.91 -7.38
CA ARG A 269 -27.62 -1.96 -6.12
C ARG A 269 -26.99 -1.07 -5.06
N ALA A 270 -27.78 -0.60 -4.11
CA ALA A 270 -27.31 0.14 -2.95
C ALA A 270 -26.42 -0.76 -2.06
N GLY A 271 -25.60 -0.16 -1.21
CA GLY A 271 -24.70 -0.90 -0.32
C GLY A 271 -23.48 -0.09 0.10
N GLN A 272 -22.50 -0.77 0.69
CA GLN A 272 -21.24 -0.15 1.10
C GLN A 272 -20.59 0.65 -0.05
N ASN A 273 -20.23 1.90 0.23
CA ASN A 273 -19.34 2.70 -0.60
C ASN A 273 -18.15 3.23 0.22
N GLY A 274 -16.99 3.30 -0.42
CA GLY A 274 -15.74 3.65 0.25
C GLY A 274 -15.22 2.55 1.18
N TYR A 275 -14.04 2.79 1.77
CA TYR A 275 -13.26 1.77 2.47
C TYR A 275 -12.90 0.57 1.59
N HIS A 276 -12.62 0.82 0.31
CA HIS A 276 -12.22 -0.20 -0.67
C HIS A 276 -10.71 -0.20 -0.88
N HIS A 277 -10.10 -1.36 -1.09
CA HIS A 277 -8.69 -1.45 -1.52
C HIS A 277 -8.56 -1.00 -2.98
N ARG A 278 -7.69 -0.03 -3.23
CA ARG A 278 -7.44 0.51 -4.58
C ARG A 278 -5.95 0.75 -4.79
N THR A 279 -5.57 0.66 -6.05
CA THR A 279 -4.26 1.06 -6.56
C THR A 279 -4.49 2.19 -7.54
N GLU A 280 -3.80 3.30 -7.34
CA GLU A 280 -3.75 4.40 -8.29
C GLU A 280 -2.34 4.40 -8.89
N LEU A 281 -2.25 4.08 -10.17
CA LEU A 281 -0.98 3.88 -10.86
C LEU A 281 -0.39 5.22 -11.31
N ASN A 282 0.91 5.21 -11.60
CA ASN A 282 1.59 6.27 -12.37
C ASN A 282 1.46 7.67 -11.73
N LYS A 283 1.78 7.78 -10.44
CA LYS A 283 1.92 9.07 -9.74
C LYS A 283 3.36 9.53 -9.75
N LYS A 284 3.62 10.70 -10.32
CA LYS A 284 4.95 11.30 -10.34
C LYS A 284 5.31 11.87 -8.97
N ILE A 285 6.52 11.58 -8.49
CA ILE A 285 7.08 12.21 -7.29
C ILE A 285 7.70 13.55 -7.68
N TYR A 286 7.11 14.66 -7.24
CA TYR A 286 7.66 15.99 -7.53
C TYR A 286 8.79 16.43 -6.60
N LYS A 287 8.71 16.08 -5.32
CA LYS A 287 9.69 16.46 -4.29
C LYS A 287 9.77 15.39 -3.22
N VAL A 288 10.99 15.09 -2.78
CA VAL A 288 11.26 14.26 -1.58
C VAL A 288 11.97 15.15 -0.58
N GLY A 289 11.33 15.44 0.55
CA GLY A 289 11.88 16.31 1.59
C GLY A 289 12.48 15.51 2.75
N LYS A 290 13.63 15.94 3.26
CA LYS A 290 14.37 15.25 4.34
C LYS A 290 14.59 16.16 5.53
N VAL A 291 14.03 15.78 6.68
CA VAL A 291 14.11 16.56 7.94
C VAL A 291 15.54 16.99 8.24
N GLY A 292 15.73 18.27 8.56
CA GLY A 292 17.04 18.87 8.85
C GLY A 292 17.80 19.35 7.61
N GLN A 293 17.30 19.10 6.41
CA GLN A 293 17.81 19.66 5.17
C GLN A 293 16.83 20.71 4.62
N GLU A 294 17.34 21.63 3.81
CA GLU A 294 16.52 22.64 3.14
C GLU A 294 15.43 22.00 2.25
N THR A 295 15.68 20.81 1.71
CA THR A 295 14.69 20.03 0.94
C THR A 295 13.41 19.72 1.73
N HIS A 296 13.45 19.74 3.07
CA HIS A 296 12.27 19.57 3.91
C HIS A 296 11.35 20.78 3.90
N THR A 297 11.90 21.96 3.67
CA THR A 297 11.14 23.21 3.65
C THR A 297 10.29 23.29 2.39
N ALA A 298 9.28 24.16 2.41
CA ALA A 298 8.42 24.43 1.26
C ALA A 298 9.07 25.35 0.21
N ILE A 299 10.35 25.67 0.36
CA ILE A 299 11.10 26.60 -0.49
C ILE A 299 11.44 25.92 -1.83
N THR A 300 11.37 26.69 -2.91
CA THR A 300 11.80 26.37 -4.27
C THR A 300 12.89 27.35 -4.73
N GLU A 301 13.47 27.11 -5.91
CA GLU A 301 14.52 27.99 -6.46
C GLU A 301 14.04 29.43 -6.69
N TYR A 302 12.75 29.64 -6.93
CA TYR A 302 12.14 30.97 -7.12
C TYR A 302 11.87 31.72 -5.81
N ASP A 303 11.81 31.02 -4.68
CA ASP A 303 11.53 31.63 -3.37
C ASP A 303 12.79 32.16 -2.68
N ARG A 304 13.96 32.01 -3.33
CA ARG A 304 15.25 32.52 -2.88
C ARG A 304 15.55 33.85 -3.55
#